data_AF-A0A7C0Y217-F1
#
_entry.id   AF-A0A7C0Y217-F1
#
_cell.length_a   1.000
_cell.length_b   1.000
_cell.length_c   1.000
_cell.angle_alpha   90.00
_cell.angle_beta   90.00
_cell.angle_gamma   90.00
#
_symmetry.space_group_name_H-M   'P 1'
#
loop_
_entity.id
_entity.type
_entity.pdbx_description
1 polymer ?
#
loop_
_entity_poly.entity_id
_entity_poly.type
_entity_poly.pdbx_seq_one_letter_code
_entity_poly.pdbx_strand_id
1 'polypeptide(L)' 'MKKYLVFGGYVYSKNDNQLHYIPSYQVAKLYGLNPYAPNVRLVNKPDDYWGLNITEWEILTPSSIGDYKLK' A
#
# COMPACT_ATOMS: atom_id res chain seq x y z
N MET A 1 -9.25 -12.70 10.43
CA MET A 1 -9.19 -11.27 10.04
C MET A 1 -7.97 -11.11 9.13
N LYS A 2 -8.13 -10.61 7.89
CA LYS A 2 -7.00 -10.44 6.95
C LYS A 2 -6.06 -9.34 7.45
N LYS A 3 -4.75 -9.54 7.28
CA LYS A 3 -3.71 -8.55 7.59
C LYS A 3 -3.18 -7.94 6.30
N TYR A 4 -2.92 -6.64 6.29
CA TYR A 4 -2.50 -5.88 5.11
C TYR A 4 -1.15 -5.21 5.35
N LEU A 5 -0.20 -5.45 4.45
CA LEU A 5 1.10 -4.82 4.44
C LEU A 5 1.15 -3.85 3.27
N VAL A 6 1.14 -2.55 3.56
CA VAL A 6 0.88 -1.50 2.56
C VAL A 6 2.15 -0.71 2.30
N PHE A 7 2.61 -0.70 1.06
CA PHE A 7 3.81 0.01 0.65
C PHE A 7 3.43 1.32 -0.06
N GLY A 8 4.19 2.38 0.23
CA GLY A 8 4.23 3.56 -0.63
C GLY A 8 5.06 3.29 -1.88
N GLY A 9 4.88 4.10 -2.92
CA GLY A 9 5.64 3.92 -4.15
C GLY A 9 5.32 4.97 -5.21
N TYR A 10 6.14 4.99 -6.25
CA TYR A 10 5.98 5.87 -7.39
C TYR A 10 5.08 5.25 -8.45
N VAL A 11 4.15 6.03 -8.98
CA VAL A 11 3.31 5.64 -10.12
C VAL A 11 3.34 6.72 -11.19
N TYR A 12 3.21 6.27 -12.44
CA TYR A 12 3.05 7.17 -13.56
C TYR A 12 1.58 7.57 -13.69
N SER A 13 1.29 8.86 -13.65
CA SER A 13 -0.05 9.38 -13.85
C SER A 13 -0.34 9.51 -15.34
N LYS A 14 -1.45 8.92 -15.77
CA LYS A 14 -1.94 9.02 -17.16
C LYS A 14 -2.49 10.40 -17.52
N ASN A 15 -2.77 11.25 -16.52
CA ASN A 15 -3.38 12.55 -16.74
C ASN A 15 -2.34 13.61 -17.14
N ASP A 16 -1.14 13.54 -16.59
CA ASP A 16 -0.08 14.54 -16.77
C ASP A 16 1.24 13.94 -17.27
N ASN A 17 1.31 12.62 -17.45
CA ASN A 17 2.51 11.90 -17.87
C ASN A 17 3.72 12.15 -16.94
N GLN A 18 3.47 12.30 -15.64
CA GLN A 18 4.51 12.49 -14.62
C GLN A 18 4.52 11.37 -13.59
N LEU A 19 5.67 11.21 -12.93
CA LEU A 19 5.87 10.27 -11.85
C LEU A 19 5.45 10.92 -10.53
N HIS A 20 4.50 10.32 -9.82
CA HIS A 20 4.02 10.80 -8.54
C HIS A 20 4.29 9.77 -7.45
N TYR A 21 4.80 10.22 -6.32
CA TYR A 21 4.93 9.37 -5.14
C TYR A 21 3.61 9.33 -4.38
N ILE A 22 3.12 8.11 -4.12
CA ILE A 22 1.96 7.89 -3.25
C ILE A 22 2.45 7.26 -1.95
N PRO A 23 2.30 7.92 -0.80
CA PRO A 23 2.67 7.36 0.50
C PRO A 23 1.75 6.21 0.90
N SER A 24 2.29 5.27 1.68
CA SER A 24 1.60 4.04 2.13
C SER A 24 0.21 4.28 2.75
N TYR A 25 0.04 5.35 3.53
CA TYR A 25 -1.26 5.68 4.14
C TYR A 25 -2.32 6.08 3.09
N GLN A 26 -1.92 6.72 1.97
CA GLN A 26 -2.84 7.02 0.89
C GLN A 26 -3.19 5.75 0.11
N VAL A 27 -2.21 4.88 -0.13
CA VAL A 27 -2.46 3.57 -0.76
C VAL A 27 -3.50 2.78 0.05
N ALA A 28 -3.36 2.71 1.37
CA ALA A 28 -4.35 2.06 2.23
C ALA A 28 -5.77 2.64 2.04
N LYS A 29 -5.89 3.96 1.99
CA LYS A 29 -7.18 4.64 1.74
C LYS A 29 -7.74 4.34 0.35
N LEU A 30 -6.89 4.26 -0.68
CA LEU A 30 -7.29 3.94 -2.05
C LEU A 30 -7.88 2.52 -2.14
N TYR A 31 -7.34 1.57 -1.37
CA TYR A 31 -7.90 0.22 -1.19
C TYR A 31 -9.12 0.16 -0.23
N GLY A 32 -9.61 1.30 0.27
CA GLY A 32 -10.75 1.36 1.19
C GLY A 32 -10.45 0.94 2.64
N LEU A 33 -9.17 0.85 3.02
CA LEU A 33 -8.74 0.47 4.36
C LEU A 33 -8.58 1.70 5.28
N ASN A 34 -8.80 1.51 6.58
CA ASN A 34 -8.40 2.48 7.60
C ASN A 34 -6.89 2.30 7.91
N PRO A 35 -6.03 3.31 7.64
CA PRO A 35 -4.59 3.22 7.90
C PRO A 35 -4.21 3.01 9.36
N TYR A 36 -5.13 3.30 10.29
CA TYR A 36 -4.92 3.17 11.74
C TYR A 36 -5.53 1.87 12.30
N ALA A 37 -6.08 1.00 11.45
CA ALA A 37 -6.61 -0.29 11.89
C ALA A 37 -5.46 -1.22 12.32
N PRO A 38 -5.64 -2.04 13.38
CA PRO A 38 -4.58 -2.90 13.91
C PRO A 38 -4.12 -4.00 12.94
N ASN A 39 -4.92 -4.32 11.93
CA ASN A 39 -4.59 -5.27 10.87
C ASN A 39 -3.95 -4.62 9.63
N VAL A 40 -3.65 -3.32 9.66
CA VAL A 40 -3.00 -2.59 8.57
C VAL A 40 -1.63 -2.13 9.05
N ARG A 41 -0.58 -2.53 8.34
CA ARG A 41 0.79 -2.09 8.60
C ARG A 41 1.29 -1.27 7.42
N LEU A 42 1.59 -0.01 7.69
CA LEU A 42 2.15 0.92 6.71
C LEU A 42 3.67 0.74 6.67
N VAL A 43 4.20 0.51 5.48
CA VAL A 43 5.64 0.38 5.24
C VAL A 43 6.17 1.66 4.63
N ASN A 44 7.06 2.32 5.37
CA ASN A 44 7.76 3.52 4.94
C ASN A 44 9.28 3.29 4.85
N LYS A 45 9.81 2.28 5.56
CA LYS A 45 11.21 1.87 5.52
C LYS A 45 11.36 0.34 5.65
N PRO A 46 12.50 -0.24 5.25
CA PRO A 46 12.76 -1.68 5.34
C PRO A 46 12.48 -2.30 6.72
N ASP A 47 12.88 -1.60 7.78
CA ASP A 47 12.71 -2.02 9.17
C ASP A 47 11.24 -2.26 9.56
N ASP A 48 10.28 -1.63 8.88
CA ASP A 48 8.86 -1.74 9.23
C ASP A 48 8.30 -3.15 8.97
N TYR A 49 8.94 -3.92 8.08
CA TYR A 49 8.51 -5.28 7.70
C TYR A 49 9.57 -6.36 7.91
N TRP A 50 10.77 -6.01 8.38
CA TRP A 50 11.78 -7.00 8.77
C TRP A 50 11.29 -7.85 9.95
N GLY A 51 11.54 -9.16 9.90
CA GLY A 51 10.95 -10.13 10.82
C GLY A 51 9.48 -10.49 10.54
N LEU A 52 8.88 -9.83 9.55
CA LEU A 52 7.61 -10.14 8.89
C LEU A 52 7.54 -11.60 8.41
N ASN A 53 6.64 -12.46 8.92
CA ASN A 53 6.20 -13.61 8.12
C ASN A 53 5.29 -13.11 7.00
N ILE A 54 5.88 -12.72 5.86
CA ILE A 54 5.19 -12.03 4.76
C ILE A 54 4.00 -12.84 4.19
N THR A 55 4.00 -14.16 4.35
CA THR A 55 2.93 -15.04 3.84
C THR A 55 1.60 -14.87 4.57
N GLU A 56 1.61 -14.28 5.77
CA GLU A 56 0.40 -13.95 6.53
C GLU A 56 -0.24 -12.62 6.12
N TRP A 57 0.41 -11.86 5.24
CA TRP A 57 0.02 -10.51 4.88
C TRP A 57 -0.37 -10.41 3.41
N GLU A 58 -1.47 -9.75 3.13
CA GLU A 58 -1.81 -9.31 1.79
C GLU A 58 -1.02 -8.02 1.48
N ILE A 59 -0.16 -8.08 0.46
CA ILE A 59 0.70 -6.97 0.07
C ILE A 59 -0.08 -6.03 -0.84
N LEU A 60 -0.15 -4.75 -0.45
CA LEU A 60 -0.80 -3.69 -1.21
C LEU A 60 0.23 -2.66 -1.65
N THR A 61 0.14 -2.25 -2.91
CA THR A 61 1.07 -1.30 -3.54
C THR A 61 0.29 -0.28 -4.37
N PRO A 62 0.86 0.89 -4.67
CA PRO A 62 0.20 1.83 -5.56
C PRO A 62 0.06 1.24 -6.97
N SER A 63 -1.03 1.59 -7.67
CA SER A 63 -1.36 1.08 -9.00
C SER A 63 -1.48 2.22 -10.01
N SER A 64 -0.72 2.16 -11.10
CA SER A 64 -0.74 3.15 -12.19
C SER A 64 -2.02 3.09 -13.04
N ILE A 65 -2.76 1.98 -12.98
CA ILE A 65 -4.05 1.82 -13.66
C ILE A 65 -5.24 2.13 -12.75
N GLY A 66 -4.99 2.45 -11.46
CA GLY A 66 -6.02 2.83 -10.51
C GLY A 66 -6.89 1.69 -9.99
N ASP A 67 -6.53 0.42 -10.24
CA ASP A 67 -7.31 -0.73 -9.77
C ASP A 67 -6.97 -1.07 -8.32
N TYR A 68 -7.66 -0.40 -7.39
CA TYR A 68 -7.48 -0.54 -5.95
C TYR A 68 -8.56 -1.44 -5.34
N LYS A 69 -8.54 -2.73 -5.72
CA LYS A 69 -9.46 -3.75 -5.19
C LYS A 69 -8.73 -4.76 -4.32
N LEU A 70 -9.31 -5.07 -3.16
CA LEU A 70 -8.83 -6.15 -2.29
C LEU A 70 -9.12 -7.51 -2.95
N LYS A 71 -8.19 -8.45 -2.85
CA LYS A 71 -8.34 -9.80 -3.41
C LYS A 71 -8.82 -10.79 -2.35
#